data_AF-A0A2S8GP23-F1
#
_entry.id   AF-A0A2S8GP23-F1
#
_cell.length_a   1.000
_cell.length_b   1.000
_cell.length_c   1.000
_cell.angle_alpha   90.00
_cell.angle_beta   90.00
_cell.angle_gamma   90.00
#
_symmetry.space_group_name_H-M   'P 1'
#
loop_
_entity.id
_entity.type
_entity.pdbx_description
1 polymer ?
#
loop_
_entity_poly.entity_id
_entity_poly.type
_entity_poly.pdbx_seq_one_letter_code
_entity_poly.pdbx_strand_id
1 'polypeptide(L)'
;MSEPASAVERYRRERKQHFQSERRDWRLSAWTCLLVLVVVGWLLPPTMVLVAGVFGIWLVAGSDSYWIRMIVTAGALFPAFAFEPLAVGYAGMALGWTVLFSVVAHRIAAWRWHFATGRNQFTLWNLAGLIFACGLVFAFVRLASIAYEDSPGPVFFDRVVGTCYLGLCYSVMGFPLLIPPSLRTKKLYWCVGGILLGGIPLALGVLASLVNPMFLLLLPVFLPLIHAAGAFFFWAVLFPMELGGMFASYELPAEETAS
;
A
#
# COMPACT_ATOMS: atom_id res chain seq x y z
N MET A 1 50.33 -23.23 1.56
CA MET A 1 49.57 -22.14 2.21
C MET A 1 48.31 -21.90 1.39
N SER A 2 47.18 -22.54 1.73
CA SER A 2 45.92 -22.53 0.95
C SER A 2 44.69 -22.20 1.80
N GLU A 3 44.86 -21.59 2.97
CA GLU A 3 43.75 -21.29 3.91
C GLU A 3 42.82 -20.09 3.60
N PRO A 4 43.16 -19.06 2.79
CA PRO A 4 42.33 -17.85 2.73
C PRO A 4 40.98 -18.05 2.00
N ALA A 5 40.89 -18.96 1.03
CA ALA A 5 39.65 -19.23 0.30
C ALA A 5 38.56 -19.86 1.19
N SER A 6 38.97 -20.71 2.14
CA SER A 6 38.05 -21.40 3.05
C SER A 6 37.42 -20.48 4.10
N ALA A 7 38.15 -19.46 4.54
CA ALA A 7 37.67 -18.46 5.51
C ALA A 7 36.66 -17.49 4.88
N VAL A 8 36.93 -17.04 3.64
CA VAL A 8 36.02 -16.17 2.88
C VAL A 8 34.70 -16.87 2.59
N GLU A 9 34.75 -18.15 2.21
CA GLU A 9 33.52 -18.91 1.94
C GLU A 9 32.72 -19.19 3.21
N ARG A 10 33.38 -19.48 4.33
CA ARG A 10 32.73 -19.63 5.64
C ARG A 10 32.04 -18.35 6.08
N TYR A 11 32.72 -17.20 5.98
CA TYR A 11 32.14 -15.89 6.28
C TYR A 11 30.94 -15.56 5.38
N ARG A 12 31.02 -15.86 4.07
CA ARG A 12 29.87 -15.69 3.15
C ARG A 12 28.69 -16.56 3.56
N ARG A 13 28.91 -17.82 3.97
CA ARG A 13 27.85 -18.73 4.41
C ARG A 13 27.21 -18.25 5.72
N GLU A 14 28.03 -17.88 6.71
CA GLU A 14 27.54 -17.35 8.00
C GLU A 14 26.73 -16.07 7.79
N ARG A 15 27.20 -15.14 6.95
CA ARG A 15 26.47 -13.92 6.61
C ARG A 15 25.15 -14.22 5.89
N LYS A 16 25.13 -15.16 4.93
CA LYS A 16 23.91 -15.60 4.24
C LYS A 16 22.91 -16.21 5.23
N GLN A 17 23.37 -17.05 6.15
CA GLN A 17 22.53 -17.66 7.19
C GLN A 17 21.95 -16.62 8.15
N HIS A 18 22.77 -15.67 8.63
CA HIS A 18 22.32 -14.58 9.50
C HIS A 18 21.26 -13.71 8.83
N PHE A 19 21.48 -13.34 7.56
CA PHE A 19 20.52 -12.57 6.79
C PHE A 19 19.19 -13.33 6.58
N GLN A 20 19.26 -14.64 6.34
CA GLN A 20 18.07 -15.48 6.20
C GLN A 20 17.29 -15.60 7.52
N SER A 21 17.98 -15.73 8.67
CA SER A 21 17.31 -15.77 9.97
C SER A 21 16.64 -14.44 10.31
N GLU A 22 17.34 -13.31 10.14
CA GLU A 22 16.75 -11.99 10.37
C GLU A 22 15.53 -11.75 9.48
N ARG A 23 15.63 -12.09 8.19
CA ARG A 23 14.49 -11.96 7.27
C ARG A 23 13.30 -12.82 7.69
N ARG A 24 13.54 -14.03 8.21
CA ARG A 24 12.47 -14.88 8.74
C ARG A 24 11.77 -14.25 9.93
N ASP A 25 12.52 -13.67 10.85
CA ASP A 25 11.98 -13.03 12.05
C ASP A 25 11.18 -11.77 11.72
N TRP A 26 11.67 -10.97 10.75
CA TRP A 26 10.92 -9.86 10.18
C TRP A 26 9.66 -10.31 9.45
N ARG A 27 9.71 -11.43 8.72
CA ARG A 27 8.54 -11.98 8.03
C ARG A 27 7.47 -12.44 9.01
N LEU A 28 7.86 -13.09 10.11
CA LEU A 28 6.94 -13.46 11.19
C LEU A 28 6.32 -12.21 11.85
N SER A 29 7.15 -11.19 12.11
CA SER A 29 6.69 -9.91 12.65
C SER A 29 5.69 -9.23 11.70
N ALA A 30 5.98 -9.22 10.39
CA ALA A 30 5.09 -8.66 9.38
C ALA A 30 3.74 -9.37 9.32
N TRP A 31 3.72 -10.71 9.32
CA TRP A 31 2.48 -11.49 9.37
C TRP A 31 1.70 -11.25 10.65
N THR A 32 2.40 -11.11 11.78
CA THR A 32 1.77 -10.80 13.07
C THR A 32 1.14 -9.41 13.04
N CYS A 33 1.85 -8.39 12.58
CA CYS A 33 1.32 -7.03 12.43
C CYS A 33 0.13 -6.99 11.46
N LEU A 34 0.20 -7.70 10.33
CA LEU A 34 -0.89 -7.82 9.37
C LEU A 34 -2.10 -8.50 9.98
N LEU A 35 -1.91 -9.61 10.69
CA LEU A 35 -3.00 -10.35 11.34
C LEU A 35 -3.68 -9.47 12.40
N VAL A 36 -2.91 -8.82 13.26
CA VAL A 36 -3.43 -7.89 14.27
C VAL A 36 -4.20 -6.77 13.59
N LEU A 37 -3.64 -6.16 12.55
CA LEU A 37 -4.30 -5.09 11.82
C LEU A 37 -5.62 -5.56 11.18
N VAL A 38 -5.67 -6.76 10.61
CA VAL A 38 -6.88 -7.35 10.01
C VAL A 38 -7.95 -7.61 11.07
N VAL A 39 -7.56 -8.21 12.20
CA VAL A 39 -8.49 -8.49 13.31
C VAL A 39 -9.03 -7.19 13.91
N VAL A 40 -8.16 -6.20 14.15
CA VAL A 40 -8.58 -4.86 14.58
C VAL A 40 -9.48 -4.23 13.53
N GLY A 41 -9.18 -4.40 12.25
CA GLY A 41 -10.03 -4.08 11.11
C GLY A 41 -11.45 -4.58 11.28
N TRP A 42 -11.61 -5.88 11.54
CA TRP A 42 -12.92 -6.51 11.70
C TRP A 42 -13.71 -5.95 12.88
N LEU A 43 -13.03 -5.57 13.96
CA LEU A 43 -13.65 -5.02 15.17
C LEU A 43 -13.90 -3.49 15.08
N LEU A 44 -13.06 -2.78 14.33
CA LEU A 44 -13.07 -1.33 14.17
C LEU A 44 -13.16 -0.99 12.67
N PRO A 45 -14.38 -0.89 12.12
CA PRO A 45 -14.59 -0.79 10.68
C PRO A 45 -13.84 0.34 9.95
N PRO A 46 -13.59 1.53 10.54
CA PRO A 46 -12.75 2.56 9.93
C PRO A 46 -11.30 2.10 9.64
N THR A 47 -10.78 1.15 10.42
CA THR A 47 -9.42 0.61 10.24
C THR A 47 -9.31 -0.39 9.09
N MET A 48 -10.44 -0.96 8.61
CA MET A 48 -10.45 -1.79 7.40
C MET A 48 -10.01 -1.05 6.14
N VAL A 49 -10.19 0.28 6.11
CA VAL A 49 -9.73 1.11 4.99
C VAL A 49 -8.19 1.14 4.95
N LEU A 50 -7.54 1.10 6.11
CA LEU A 50 -6.08 0.99 6.21
C LEU A 50 -5.59 -0.40 5.82
N VAL A 51 -6.30 -1.46 6.25
CA VAL A 51 -6.07 -2.85 5.80
C VAL A 51 -6.12 -2.94 4.28
N ALA A 52 -7.16 -2.36 3.67
CA ALA A 52 -7.32 -2.30 2.22
C ALA A 52 -6.18 -1.52 1.53
N GLY A 53 -5.71 -0.42 2.12
CA GLY A 53 -4.55 0.31 1.62
C GLY A 53 -3.29 -0.57 1.60
N VAL A 54 -2.99 -1.27 2.69
CA VAL A 54 -1.81 -2.16 2.80
C VAL A 54 -1.88 -3.28 1.76
N PHE A 55 -3.04 -3.94 1.65
CA PHE A 55 -3.24 -4.99 0.66
C PHE A 55 -3.22 -4.47 -0.77
N GLY A 56 -3.72 -3.26 -1.04
CA GLY A 56 -3.65 -2.65 -2.37
C GLY A 56 -2.22 -2.47 -2.85
N ILE A 57 -1.33 -2.02 -1.95
CA ILE A 57 0.10 -1.88 -2.26
C ILE A 57 0.76 -3.25 -2.41
N TRP A 58 0.44 -4.21 -1.53
CA TRP A 58 0.99 -5.56 -1.61
C TRP A 58 0.54 -6.33 -2.85
N LEU A 59 -0.69 -6.13 -3.33
CA LEU A 59 -1.15 -6.68 -4.60
C LEU A 59 -0.35 -6.14 -5.80
N VAL A 60 0.13 -4.91 -5.74
CA VAL A 60 0.96 -4.31 -6.80
C VAL A 60 2.43 -4.71 -6.66
N ALA A 61 3.01 -4.60 -5.47
CA ALA A 61 4.46 -4.68 -5.25
C ALA A 61 4.94 -5.94 -4.54
N GLY A 62 4.04 -6.85 -4.16
CA GLY A 62 4.37 -8.07 -3.42
C GLY A 62 5.24 -9.07 -4.19
N SER A 63 6.09 -9.81 -3.45
CA SER A 63 7.02 -10.81 -4.01
C SER A 63 6.39 -12.18 -4.24
N ASP A 64 5.33 -12.52 -3.50
CA ASP A 64 4.66 -13.81 -3.58
C ASP A 64 3.86 -13.96 -4.89
N SER A 65 3.45 -15.20 -5.18
CA SER A 65 2.61 -15.46 -6.35
C SER A 65 1.31 -14.62 -6.29
N TYR A 66 0.86 -14.16 -7.45
CA TYR A 66 -0.34 -13.33 -7.56
C TYR A 66 -1.56 -13.98 -6.89
N TRP A 67 -1.75 -15.29 -7.07
CA TRP A 67 -2.87 -16.04 -6.47
C TRP A 67 -2.85 -16.01 -4.95
N ILE A 68 -1.69 -16.18 -4.31
CA ILE A 68 -1.58 -16.10 -2.85
C ILE A 68 -1.98 -14.71 -2.39
N ARG A 69 -1.48 -13.66 -3.05
CA ARG A 69 -1.79 -12.27 -2.68
C ARG A 69 -3.29 -11.97 -2.80
N MET A 70 -3.92 -12.46 -3.85
CA MET A 70 -5.37 -12.35 -4.05
C MET A 70 -6.17 -13.11 -3.00
N ILE A 71 -5.84 -14.38 -2.74
CA ILE A 71 -6.55 -15.22 -1.78
C ILE A 71 -6.42 -14.64 -0.37
N VAL A 72 -5.22 -14.21 0.03
CA VAL A 72 -4.98 -13.59 1.34
C VAL A 72 -5.76 -12.28 1.47
N THR A 73 -5.73 -11.42 0.45
CA THR A 73 -6.49 -10.16 0.47
C THR A 73 -7.99 -10.43 0.56
N ALA A 74 -8.51 -11.34 -0.27
CA ALA A 74 -9.91 -11.72 -0.24
C ALA A 74 -10.28 -12.35 1.11
N GLY A 75 -9.49 -13.28 1.63
CA GLY A 75 -9.72 -13.92 2.92
C GLY A 75 -9.61 -12.97 4.12
N ALA A 76 -8.84 -11.90 4.00
CA ALA A 76 -8.76 -10.86 5.03
C ALA A 76 -9.95 -9.89 4.98
N LEU A 77 -10.44 -9.54 3.79
CA LEU A 77 -11.55 -8.60 3.63
C LEU A 77 -12.93 -9.28 3.70
N PHE A 78 -13.05 -10.55 3.29
CA PHE A 78 -14.31 -11.25 3.16
C PHE A 78 -15.06 -11.45 4.50
N PRO A 79 -14.41 -11.91 5.59
CA PRO A 79 -15.08 -12.07 6.88
C PRO A 79 -15.67 -10.77 7.42
N ALA A 80 -15.06 -9.63 7.07
CA ALA A 80 -15.56 -8.33 7.51
C ALA A 80 -16.98 -8.03 6.98
N PHE A 81 -17.38 -8.59 5.82
CA PHE A 81 -18.72 -8.38 5.25
C PHE A 81 -19.82 -8.93 6.16
N ALA A 82 -19.51 -9.92 7.00
CA ALA A 82 -20.49 -10.49 7.94
C ALA A 82 -20.76 -9.58 9.14
N PHE A 83 -19.86 -8.62 9.42
CA PHE A 83 -19.97 -7.73 10.58
C PHE A 83 -20.49 -6.35 10.18
N GLU A 84 -19.89 -5.70 9.17
CA GLU A 84 -20.18 -4.31 8.80
C GLU A 84 -20.10 -4.09 7.27
N PRO A 85 -21.14 -4.48 6.50
CA PRO A 85 -21.13 -4.48 5.04
C PRO A 85 -20.74 -3.13 4.41
N LEU A 86 -21.17 -2.02 5.02
CA LEU A 86 -20.91 -0.67 4.51
C LEU A 86 -19.43 -0.27 4.64
N ALA A 87 -18.83 -0.54 5.80
CA ALA A 87 -17.43 -0.22 6.04
C ALA A 87 -16.48 -1.06 5.19
N VAL A 88 -16.84 -2.33 4.96
CA VAL A 88 -16.10 -3.19 4.03
C VAL A 88 -16.26 -2.74 2.60
N GLY A 89 -17.42 -2.16 2.27
CA GLY A 89 -17.61 -1.40 1.06
C GLY A 89 -16.61 -0.29 0.83
N TYR A 90 -16.44 0.55 1.84
CA TYR A 90 -15.43 1.62 1.82
C TYR A 90 -14.02 1.06 1.70
N ALA A 91 -13.72 -0.03 2.40
CA ALA A 91 -12.45 -0.73 2.27
C ALA A 91 -12.24 -1.30 0.86
N GLY A 92 -13.25 -1.88 0.23
CA GLY A 92 -13.19 -2.38 -1.15
C GLY A 92 -12.96 -1.27 -2.17
N MET A 93 -13.63 -0.12 -2.02
CA MET A 93 -13.36 1.06 -2.85
C MET A 93 -11.94 1.59 -2.63
N ALA A 94 -11.51 1.72 -1.38
CA ALA A 94 -10.16 2.14 -1.06
C ALA A 94 -9.09 1.17 -1.60
N LEU A 95 -9.34 -0.14 -1.57
CA LEU A 95 -8.49 -1.15 -2.19
C LEU A 95 -8.35 -0.88 -3.69
N GLY A 96 -9.47 -0.73 -4.40
CA GLY A 96 -9.48 -0.46 -5.84
C GLY A 96 -8.72 0.81 -6.21
N TRP A 97 -8.98 1.91 -5.51
CA TRP A 97 -8.25 3.18 -5.71
C TRP A 97 -6.77 3.05 -5.38
N THR A 98 -6.41 2.39 -4.28
CA THR A 98 -5.01 2.19 -3.89
C THR A 98 -4.26 1.35 -4.93
N VAL A 99 -4.88 0.29 -5.45
CA VAL A 99 -4.30 -0.51 -6.54
C VAL A 99 -4.08 0.37 -7.78
N LEU A 100 -5.10 1.11 -8.21
CA LEU A 100 -5.02 1.99 -9.38
C LEU A 100 -3.89 3.02 -9.22
N PHE A 101 -3.88 3.76 -8.12
CA PHE A 101 -2.88 4.80 -7.87
C PHE A 101 -1.48 4.22 -7.66
N SER A 102 -1.34 3.05 -7.02
CA SER A 102 -0.06 2.37 -6.90
C SER A 102 0.47 1.89 -8.25
N VAL A 103 -0.40 1.42 -9.15
CA VAL A 103 -0.03 1.11 -10.53
C VAL A 103 0.45 2.35 -11.27
N VAL A 104 -0.29 3.46 -11.21
CA VAL A 104 0.11 4.74 -11.82
C VAL A 104 1.44 5.22 -11.25
N ALA A 105 1.58 5.21 -9.93
CA ALA A 105 2.78 5.65 -9.24
C ALA A 105 3.99 4.78 -9.60
N HIS A 106 3.81 3.46 -9.71
CA HIS A 106 4.86 2.54 -10.15
C HIS A 106 5.29 2.84 -11.60
N ARG A 107 4.35 3.17 -12.50
CA ARG A 107 4.68 3.59 -13.88
C ARG A 107 5.45 4.91 -13.92
N ILE A 108 5.05 5.90 -13.12
CA ILE A 108 5.76 7.18 -12.98
C ILE A 108 7.16 6.96 -12.41
N ALA A 109 7.29 6.10 -11.40
CA ALA A 109 8.57 5.77 -10.79
C ALA A 109 9.52 5.14 -11.82
N ALA A 110 9.04 4.16 -12.60
CA ALA A 110 9.81 3.54 -13.66
C ALA A 110 10.26 4.55 -14.72
N TRP A 111 9.37 5.47 -15.13
CA TRP A 111 9.70 6.52 -16.08
C TRP A 111 10.75 7.51 -15.54
N ARG A 112 10.57 7.98 -14.30
CA ARG A 112 11.38 9.05 -13.71
C ARG A 112 12.74 8.58 -13.17
N TRP A 113 12.85 7.32 -12.76
CA TRP A 113 14.07 6.71 -12.21
C TRP A 113 14.70 5.65 -13.12
N HIS A 114 14.13 5.44 -14.31
CA HIS A 114 14.69 4.57 -15.37
C HIS A 114 15.11 3.17 -14.92
N PHE A 115 14.46 2.59 -13.91
CA PHE A 115 14.73 1.21 -13.51
C PHE A 115 13.91 0.25 -14.38
N ALA A 116 14.55 -0.83 -14.83
CA ALA A 116 13.86 -1.87 -15.58
C ALA A 116 12.77 -2.49 -14.69
N THR A 117 11.51 -2.31 -15.09
CA THR A 117 10.38 -3.00 -14.46
C THR A 117 10.34 -4.45 -14.96
N GLY A 118 11.41 -5.21 -14.68
CA GLY A 118 11.68 -6.54 -15.24
C GLY A 118 10.65 -7.63 -14.94
N ARG A 119 9.56 -7.31 -14.22
CA ARG A 119 8.43 -8.20 -13.95
C ARG A 119 7.06 -7.63 -14.35
N ASN A 120 6.99 -6.47 -15.00
CA ASN A 120 5.73 -5.79 -15.36
C ASN A 120 5.58 -5.53 -16.87
N GLN A 121 5.53 -6.61 -17.66
CA GLN A 121 4.29 -6.73 -18.44
C GLN A 121 3.25 -7.14 -17.41
N PHE A 122 2.28 -6.28 -17.10
CA PHE A 122 1.11 -6.76 -16.37
C PHE A 122 0.62 -7.98 -17.14
N THR A 123 0.71 -9.15 -16.52
CA THR A 123 0.18 -10.35 -17.16
C THR A 123 -1.30 -10.08 -17.41
N LEU A 124 -1.89 -10.72 -18.42
CA LEU A 124 -3.34 -10.69 -18.62
C LEU A 124 -4.10 -10.95 -17.31
N TRP A 125 -3.51 -11.74 -16.40
CA TRP A 125 -4.00 -11.99 -15.05
C TRP A 125 -3.93 -10.79 -14.09
N ASN A 126 -2.88 -9.97 -14.13
CA ASN A 126 -2.82 -8.74 -13.35
C ASN A 126 -3.81 -7.70 -13.87
N LEU A 127 -4.00 -7.62 -15.20
CA LEU A 127 -5.01 -6.77 -15.81
C LEU A 127 -6.43 -7.28 -15.49
N ALA A 128 -6.66 -8.59 -15.57
CA ALA A 128 -7.91 -9.22 -15.16
C ALA A 128 -8.18 -9.08 -13.66
N GLY A 129 -7.13 -9.08 -12.83
CA GLY A 129 -7.20 -8.80 -11.40
C GLY A 129 -7.59 -7.37 -11.10
N LEU A 130 -7.01 -6.41 -11.83
CA LEU A 130 -7.43 -5.02 -11.79
C LEU A 130 -8.88 -4.88 -12.25
N ILE A 131 -9.26 -5.53 -13.36
CA ILE A 131 -10.64 -5.54 -13.86
C ILE A 131 -11.60 -6.20 -12.86
N PHE A 132 -11.17 -7.26 -12.16
CA PHE A 132 -11.96 -7.95 -11.14
C PHE A 132 -12.08 -7.10 -9.87
N ALA A 133 -11.02 -6.45 -9.41
CA ALA A 133 -11.06 -5.51 -8.31
C ALA A 133 -11.96 -4.31 -8.65
N CYS A 134 -11.81 -3.74 -9.86
CA CYS A 134 -12.70 -2.72 -10.39
C CYS A 134 -14.14 -3.25 -10.54
N GLY A 135 -14.34 -4.50 -10.93
CA GLY A 135 -15.63 -5.15 -11.08
C GLY A 135 -16.32 -5.40 -9.75
N LEU A 136 -15.58 -5.80 -8.71
CA LEU A 136 -16.03 -5.85 -7.32
C LEU A 136 -16.37 -4.46 -6.81
N VAL A 137 -15.58 -3.44 -7.15
CA VAL A 137 -15.88 -2.03 -6.87
C VAL A 137 -17.18 -1.60 -7.55
N PHE A 138 -17.42 -1.92 -8.84
CA PHE A 138 -18.65 -1.55 -9.53
C PHE A 138 -19.88 -2.33 -9.06
N ALA A 139 -19.75 -3.64 -8.83
CA ALA A 139 -20.81 -4.46 -8.26
C ALA A 139 -21.17 -4.01 -6.85
N PHE A 140 -20.19 -3.57 -6.07
CA PHE A 140 -20.40 -3.04 -4.72
C PHE A 140 -20.93 -1.61 -4.73
N VAL A 141 -20.43 -0.72 -5.59
CA VAL A 141 -21.00 0.61 -5.83
C VAL A 141 -22.48 0.46 -6.14
N ARG A 142 -22.87 -0.54 -6.96
CA ARG A 142 -24.26 -0.86 -7.24
C ARG A 142 -25.04 -1.34 -6.00
N LEU A 143 -24.47 -2.22 -5.17
CA LEU A 143 -25.08 -2.66 -3.90
C LEU A 143 -25.23 -1.51 -2.87
N ALA A 144 -24.22 -0.65 -2.77
CA ALA A 144 -24.26 0.55 -1.94
C ALA A 144 -25.20 1.62 -2.50
N SER A 145 -25.39 1.67 -3.83
CA SER A 145 -26.37 2.53 -4.50
C SER A 145 -27.80 2.09 -4.16
N ILE A 146 -28.06 0.79 -4.12
CA ILE A 146 -29.33 0.21 -3.66
C ILE A 146 -29.56 0.52 -2.17
N ALA A 147 -28.52 0.44 -1.33
CA ALA A 147 -28.61 0.85 0.08
C ALA A 147 -28.73 2.38 0.28
N TYR A 148 -28.35 3.17 -0.73
CA TYR A 148 -28.43 4.63 -0.75
C TYR A 148 -29.76 5.14 -1.29
N GLU A 149 -30.55 4.31 -1.99
CA GLU A 149 -31.95 4.62 -2.31
C GLU A 149 -32.77 4.91 -1.03
N ASP A 150 -32.34 4.40 0.13
CA ASP A 150 -32.93 4.71 1.45
C ASP A 150 -32.54 6.10 2.00
N SER A 151 -31.52 6.78 1.44
CA SER A 151 -31.12 8.16 1.80
C SER A 151 -30.23 8.80 0.71
N PRO A 152 -30.80 9.33 -0.38
CA PRO A 152 -30.00 9.81 -1.51
C PRO A 152 -29.53 11.26 -1.31
N GLY A 153 -28.22 11.49 -1.45
CA GLY A 153 -27.63 12.82 -1.63
C GLY A 153 -26.08 12.88 -1.51
N PRO A 154 -25.54 14.01 -1.03
CA PRO A 154 -24.10 14.30 -0.90
C PRO A 154 -23.26 13.20 -0.24
N VAL A 155 -23.86 12.37 0.61
CA VAL A 155 -23.19 11.31 1.36
C VAL A 155 -22.51 10.28 0.46
N PHE A 156 -23.12 9.82 -0.63
CA PHE A 156 -22.45 8.84 -1.51
C PHE A 156 -21.23 9.46 -2.22
N PHE A 157 -21.41 10.69 -2.71
CA PHE A 157 -20.34 11.44 -3.35
C PHE A 157 -19.16 11.66 -2.39
N ASP A 158 -19.43 12.08 -1.15
CA ASP A 158 -18.42 12.27 -0.11
C ASP A 158 -17.65 10.97 0.18
N ARG A 159 -18.31 9.82 0.11
CA ARG A 159 -17.67 8.52 0.35
C ARG A 159 -16.81 8.06 -0.82
N VAL A 160 -17.25 8.28 -2.06
CA VAL A 160 -16.45 7.97 -3.25
C VAL A 160 -15.22 8.88 -3.29
N VAL A 161 -15.41 10.19 -3.09
CA VAL A 161 -14.30 11.16 -3.05
C VAL A 161 -13.37 10.87 -1.88
N GLY A 162 -13.92 10.58 -0.70
CA GLY A 162 -13.13 10.25 0.49
C GLY A 162 -12.29 8.98 0.35
N THR A 163 -12.84 7.92 -0.27
CA THR A 163 -12.07 6.67 -0.51
C THR A 163 -11.05 6.81 -1.63
N CYS A 164 -11.34 7.61 -2.66
CA CYS A 164 -10.38 7.98 -3.70
C CYS A 164 -9.20 8.75 -3.08
N TYR A 165 -9.51 9.74 -2.25
CA TYR A 165 -8.53 10.50 -1.50
C TYR A 165 -7.63 9.62 -0.62
N LEU A 166 -8.23 8.72 0.16
CA LEU A 166 -7.47 7.80 1.01
C LEU A 166 -6.59 6.86 0.17
N GLY A 167 -7.11 6.34 -0.95
CA GLY A 167 -6.33 5.52 -1.87
C GLY A 167 -5.13 6.24 -2.47
N LEU A 168 -5.28 7.53 -2.79
CA LEU A 168 -4.16 8.39 -3.22
C LEU A 168 -3.14 8.53 -2.09
N CYS A 169 -3.60 8.83 -0.87
CA CYS A 169 -2.72 8.98 0.30
C CYS A 169 -1.94 7.71 0.59
N TYR A 170 -2.59 6.53 0.61
CA TYR A 170 -1.90 5.25 0.82
C TYR A 170 -0.86 4.98 -0.27
N SER A 171 -1.20 5.26 -1.53
CA SER A 171 -0.27 5.07 -2.65
C SER A 171 0.94 6.01 -2.55
N VAL A 172 0.75 7.25 -2.07
CA VAL A 172 1.84 8.18 -1.78
C VAL A 172 2.68 7.70 -0.59
N MET A 173 2.05 7.24 0.49
CA MET A 173 2.75 6.70 1.66
C MET A 173 3.61 5.48 1.31
N GLY A 174 3.10 4.55 0.50
CA GLY A 174 3.87 3.38 0.06
C GLY A 174 4.71 3.60 -1.19
N PHE A 175 4.72 4.82 -1.76
CA PHE A 175 5.52 5.16 -2.93
C PHE A 175 7.00 4.78 -2.81
N PRO A 176 7.68 4.99 -1.66
CA PRO A 176 9.07 4.57 -1.50
C PRO A 176 9.26 3.07 -1.75
N LEU A 177 8.30 2.23 -1.37
CA LEU A 177 8.38 0.77 -1.50
C LEU A 177 8.30 0.31 -2.96
N LEU A 178 7.73 1.13 -3.84
CA LEU A 178 7.68 0.87 -5.27
C LEU A 178 9.04 1.11 -5.96
N ILE A 179 9.98 1.75 -5.26
CA ILE A 179 11.33 2.06 -5.73
C ILE A 179 12.30 1.06 -5.10
N PRO A 180 13.28 0.52 -5.84
CA PRO A 180 14.32 -0.35 -5.28
C PRO A 180 15.05 0.32 -4.10
N PRO A 181 15.37 -0.41 -3.01
CA PRO A 181 16.04 0.17 -1.83
C PRO A 181 17.32 0.95 -2.17
N SER A 182 18.10 0.47 -3.15
CA SER A 182 19.33 1.11 -3.62
C SER A 182 19.14 2.50 -4.24
N LEU A 183 17.92 2.82 -4.69
CA LEU A 183 17.56 4.10 -5.32
C LEU A 183 16.79 5.02 -4.37
N ARG A 184 16.47 4.57 -3.15
CA ARG A 184 15.75 5.39 -2.17
C ARG A 184 16.68 6.37 -1.51
N THR A 185 16.43 7.65 -1.75
CA THR A 185 17.22 8.74 -1.14
C THR A 185 16.43 9.41 -0.02
N LYS A 186 17.11 10.07 0.91
CA LYS A 186 16.43 10.92 1.92
C LYS A 186 15.50 11.95 1.26
N LYS A 187 15.89 12.49 0.10
CA LYS A 187 15.09 13.43 -0.68
C LYS A 187 13.74 12.83 -1.09
N LEU A 188 13.69 11.55 -1.46
CA LEU A 188 12.44 10.85 -1.78
C LEU A 188 11.46 10.86 -0.60
N TYR A 189 11.93 10.51 0.59
CA TYR A 189 11.09 10.52 1.79
C TYR A 189 10.63 11.93 2.17
N TRP A 190 11.49 12.95 2.01
CA TRP A 190 11.10 14.35 2.18
C TRP A 190 10.05 14.79 1.15
N CYS A 191 10.17 14.37 -0.11
CA CYS A 191 9.17 14.66 -1.13
C CYS A 191 7.83 13.97 -0.81
N VAL A 192 7.86 12.68 -0.43
CA VAL A 192 6.65 11.94 -0.01
C VAL A 192 6.01 12.60 1.19
N GLY A 193 6.79 12.93 2.22
CA GLY A 193 6.30 13.66 3.40
C GLY A 193 5.74 15.04 3.06
N GLY A 194 6.41 15.80 2.18
CA GLY A 194 5.94 17.11 1.74
C GLY A 194 4.63 17.05 0.93
N ILE A 195 4.48 16.04 0.05
CA ILE A 195 3.23 15.80 -0.67
C ILE A 195 2.12 15.41 0.32
N LEU A 196 2.41 14.49 1.25
CA LEU A 196 1.42 13.96 2.18
C LEU A 196 0.95 14.99 3.21
N LEU A 197 1.88 15.77 3.79
CA LEU A 197 1.60 16.69 4.90
C LEU A 197 1.29 18.10 4.44
N GLY A 198 1.72 18.49 3.23
CA GLY A 198 1.52 19.82 2.68
C GLY A 198 0.71 19.80 1.40
N GLY A 199 1.23 19.15 0.35
CA GLY A 199 0.65 19.21 -1.00
C GLY A 199 -0.81 18.77 -1.07
N ILE A 200 -1.10 17.59 -0.53
CA ILE A 200 -2.44 16.99 -0.51
C ILE A 200 -3.40 17.81 0.39
N PRO A 201 -3.07 18.11 1.66
CA PRO A 201 -3.90 18.98 2.50
C PRO A 201 -4.15 20.36 1.90
N LEU A 202 -3.16 20.98 1.26
CA LEU A 202 -3.31 22.28 0.61
C LEU A 202 -4.25 22.19 -0.59
N ALA A 203 -4.07 21.21 -1.48
CA ALA A 203 -4.94 21.02 -2.64
C ALA A 203 -6.39 20.78 -2.24
N LEU A 204 -6.61 19.94 -1.21
CA LEU A 204 -7.94 19.74 -0.64
C LEU A 204 -8.50 20.97 0.05
N GLY A 205 -7.68 21.71 0.80
CA GLY A 205 -8.11 22.95 1.44
C GLY A 205 -8.59 23.98 0.41
N VAL A 206 -7.86 24.12 -0.71
CA VAL A 206 -8.25 24.99 -1.84
C VAL A 206 -9.56 24.50 -2.46
N LEU A 207 -9.67 23.21 -2.78
CA LEU A 207 -10.91 22.65 -3.34
C LEU A 207 -12.11 22.80 -2.40
N ALA A 208 -11.93 22.52 -1.10
CA ALA A 208 -12.97 22.67 -0.10
C ALA A 208 -13.39 24.14 0.09
N SER A 209 -12.45 25.07 -0.01
CA SER A 209 -12.73 26.51 0.10
C SER A 209 -13.61 27.06 -1.02
N LEU A 210 -13.57 26.43 -2.20
CA LEU A 210 -14.47 26.77 -3.32
C LEU A 210 -15.91 26.32 -3.05
N VAL A 211 -16.11 25.38 -2.14
CA VAL A 211 -17.42 24.79 -1.81
C VAL A 211 -18.00 25.37 -0.52
N ASN A 212 -17.19 25.51 0.53
CA ASN A 212 -17.62 26.10 1.80
C ASN A 212 -16.44 26.79 2.55
N PRO A 213 -16.49 28.12 2.76
CA PRO A 213 -15.41 28.88 3.40
C PRO A 213 -15.11 28.51 4.85
N MET A 214 -16.04 27.89 5.59
CA MET A 214 -15.82 27.50 6.99
C MET A 214 -14.79 26.38 7.17
N PHE A 215 -14.51 25.60 6.11
CA PHE A 215 -13.50 24.54 6.14
C PHE A 215 -12.05 25.06 6.20
N LEU A 216 -11.83 26.36 5.96
CA LEU A 216 -10.50 26.95 5.81
C LEU A 216 -9.62 26.89 7.08
N LEU A 217 -10.22 26.96 8.27
CA LEU A 217 -9.45 27.19 9.50
C LEU A 217 -9.01 25.90 10.21
N LEU A 218 -9.80 24.83 10.11
CA LEU A 218 -9.57 23.57 10.83
C LEU A 218 -8.81 22.54 9.97
N LEU A 219 -9.05 22.48 8.66
CA LEU A 219 -8.41 21.51 7.78
C LEU A 219 -6.87 21.60 7.77
N PRO A 220 -6.25 22.78 7.60
CA PRO A 220 -4.80 22.84 7.40
C PRO A 220 -3.97 22.42 8.62
N VAL A 221 -4.56 22.43 9.81
CA VAL A 221 -3.88 22.06 11.07
C VAL A 221 -4.16 20.60 11.44
N PHE A 222 -5.41 20.17 11.40
CA PHE A 222 -5.78 18.81 11.80
C PHE A 222 -5.46 17.77 10.72
N LEU A 223 -5.59 18.14 9.44
CA LEU A 223 -5.40 17.20 8.35
C LEU A 223 -3.95 16.68 8.29
N PRO A 224 -2.89 17.52 8.37
CA PRO A 224 -1.52 17.02 8.41
C PRO A 224 -1.23 16.10 9.61
N LEU A 225 -1.82 16.37 10.79
CA LEU A 225 -1.66 15.50 11.95
C LEU A 225 -2.29 14.12 11.72
N ILE A 226 -3.49 14.09 11.14
CA ILE A 226 -4.16 12.84 10.76
C ILE A 226 -3.32 12.08 9.71
N HIS A 227 -2.72 12.79 8.75
CA HIS A 227 -1.84 12.17 7.73
C HIS A 227 -0.57 11.62 8.35
N ALA A 228 0.05 12.35 9.27
CA ALA A 228 1.25 11.90 9.97
C ALA A 228 0.96 10.64 10.81
N ALA A 229 -0.15 10.63 11.56
CA ALA A 229 -0.57 9.48 12.33
C ALA A 229 -0.89 8.29 11.39
N GLY A 230 -1.66 8.52 10.34
CA GLY A 230 -2.00 7.50 9.34
C GLY A 230 -0.75 6.91 8.67
N ALA A 231 0.18 7.75 8.23
CA ALA A 231 1.45 7.32 7.63
C ALA A 231 2.31 6.54 8.62
N PHE A 232 2.37 6.96 9.88
CA PHE A 232 3.09 6.23 10.92
C PHE A 232 2.54 4.81 11.09
N PHE A 233 1.22 4.67 11.27
CA PHE A 233 0.59 3.35 11.39
C PHE A 233 0.78 2.50 10.12
N PHE A 234 0.64 3.13 8.95
CA PHE A 234 0.79 2.45 7.67
C PHE A 234 2.21 1.94 7.47
N TRP A 235 3.22 2.76 7.77
CA TRP A 235 4.63 2.38 7.70
C TRP A 235 5.04 1.38 8.77
N ALA A 236 4.44 1.42 9.96
CA ALA A 236 4.66 0.41 11.00
C ALA A 236 4.26 -1.01 10.55
N VAL A 237 3.40 -1.13 9.54
CA VAL A 237 3.04 -2.41 8.93
C VAL A 237 3.88 -2.70 7.69
N LEU A 238 4.04 -1.70 6.81
CA LEU A 238 4.73 -1.90 5.54
C LEU A 238 6.24 -2.11 5.69
N PHE A 239 6.92 -1.46 6.64
CA PHE A 239 8.36 -1.67 6.82
C PHE A 239 8.71 -3.07 7.30
N PRO A 240 8.02 -3.66 8.31
CA PRO A 240 8.20 -5.07 8.62
C PRO A 240 7.95 -5.99 7.43
N MET A 241 6.90 -5.72 6.62
CA MET A 241 6.64 -6.50 5.41
C MET A 241 7.78 -6.41 4.40
N GLU A 242 8.36 -5.22 4.23
CA GLU A 242 9.55 -5.03 3.40
C GLU A 242 10.77 -5.77 3.94
N LEU A 243 11.09 -5.62 5.22
CA LEU A 243 12.25 -6.27 5.85
C LEU A 243 12.10 -7.79 5.85
N GLY A 244 10.86 -8.30 5.97
CA GLY A 244 10.52 -9.71 5.78
C GLY A 244 10.60 -10.17 4.32
N GLY A 245 10.80 -9.22 3.39
CA GLY A 245 10.90 -9.44 1.96
C GLY A 245 9.60 -9.98 1.35
N MET A 246 8.47 -9.42 1.79
CA MET A 246 7.14 -9.64 1.20
C MET A 246 6.87 -8.73 -0.01
N PHE A 247 7.72 -7.73 -0.24
CA PHE A 247 7.76 -6.92 -1.46
C PHE A 247 8.85 -7.42 -2.39
N ALA A 248 8.63 -7.31 -3.69
CA ALA A 248 9.60 -7.66 -4.69
C ALA A 248 10.81 -6.71 -4.61
N SER A 249 11.94 -7.20 -4.10
CA SER A 249 13.21 -6.48 -4.15
C SER A 249 13.90 -6.74 -5.49
N TYR A 250 14.32 -5.66 -6.16
CA TYR A 250 15.22 -5.70 -7.31
C TYR A 250 16.68 -5.74 -6.85
N GLU A 251 17.02 -6.66 -5.94
CA GLU A 251 18.44 -6.96 -5.75
C GLU A 251 18.87 -7.84 -6.92
N LEU A 252 19.54 -7.24 -7.90
CA LEU A 252 20.40 -7.99 -8.81
C LEU A 252 21.36 -8.84 -7.96
N PRO A 253 21.63 -10.10 -8.34
CA PRO A 253 22.67 -10.88 -7.68
C PRO A 253 23.97 -10.07 -7.74
N ALA A 254 24.52 -9.70 -6.58
CA ALA A 254 25.77 -8.98 -6.46
C ALA A 254 27.00 -9.80 -6.90
N GLU A 255 26.82 -10.81 -7.75
CA GLU A 255 27.86 -11.75 -8.19
C GLU A 255 28.36 -11.48 -9.62
N GLU A 256 27.84 -10.48 -10.36
CA GLU A 256 28.27 -10.20 -11.76
C GLU A 256 28.94 -8.84 -12.03
N THR A 257 29.16 -7.99 -11.02
CA THR A 257 29.90 -6.71 -11.21
C THR A 257 31.34 -6.73 -10.70
N ALA A 258 31.85 -7.91 -10.35
CA ALA A 258 33.26 -8.14 -10.08
C ALA A 258 33.83 -9.18 -11.06
N SER A 259 33.80 -8.85 -12.35
CA SER A 259 34.62 -9.49 -13.39
C SER A 259 35.27 -8.41 -14.24
#